data_AF-A0A536XXV8-F1
#
_entry.id   AF-A0A536XXV8-F1
#
_cell.length_a   1.000
_cell.length_b   1.000
_cell.length_c   1.000
_cell.angle_alpha   90.00
_cell.angle_beta   90.00
_cell.angle_gamma   90.00
#
_symmetry.space_group_name_H-M   'P 1'
#
loop_
_entity.id
_entity.type
_entity.pdbx_description
1 polymer ?
#
loop_
_entity_poly.entity_id
_entity_poly.type
_entity_poly.pdbx_seq_one_letter_code
_entity_poly.pdbx_strand_id
1 'polypeptide(L)'
;MRRVVILIAIALALAACTSDEALRQSRIAIEAGNEEEGLAHLEQELKAHPDDTELRNYYLRHKAVAAQRYLALGDNAKAAGALDRAAEAYARALRIDPENKRAKAGLDTLNADREQHRTSGEAA
;
A
#
# COMPACT_ATOMS: atom_id res chain seq x y z
N MET A 1 -43.44 17.37 -18.49
CA MET A 1 -42.83 17.32 -17.14
C MET A 1 -42.62 15.89 -16.62
N ARG A 2 -43.65 15.03 -16.48
CA ARG A 2 -43.48 13.61 -16.05
C ARG A 2 -42.45 12.80 -16.85
N ARG A 3 -42.42 12.94 -18.19
CA ARG A 3 -41.45 12.24 -19.05
C ARG A 3 -40.00 12.70 -18.83
N VAL A 4 -39.79 13.99 -18.55
CA VAL A 4 -38.46 14.56 -18.28
C VAL A 4 -37.95 14.09 -16.92
N VAL A 5 -38.83 14.01 -15.91
CA VAL A 5 -38.49 13.47 -14.59
C VAL A 5 -38.13 11.97 -14.66
N ILE A 6 -38.86 11.19 -15.46
CA ILE A 6 -38.55 9.77 -15.69
C ILE A 6 -37.21 9.60 -16.39
N LEU A 7 -36.90 10.43 -17.40
CA LEU A 7 -35.62 10.37 -18.11
C LEU A 7 -34.44 10.79 -17.21
N ILE A 8 -34.63 11.78 -16.33
CA ILE A 8 -33.61 12.20 -15.35
C ILE A 8 -33.40 11.11 -14.29
N ALA A 9 -34.46 10.45 -13.81
CA ALA A 9 -34.37 9.36 -12.84
C ALA A 9 -33.66 8.12 -13.43
N ILE A 10 -33.89 7.81 -14.71
CA ILE A 10 -33.19 6.73 -15.42
C ILE A 10 -31.71 7.07 -15.62
N ALA A 11 -31.38 8.32 -15.95
CA ALA A 11 -30.00 8.77 -16.10
C ALA A 11 -29.20 8.74 -14.78
N LEU A 12 -29.84 9.05 -13.64
CA LEU A 12 -29.22 8.97 -12.30
C LEU A 12 -29.00 7.52 -11.84
N ALA A 13 -29.85 6.57 -12.27
CA ALA A 13 -29.70 5.16 -11.91
C ALA A 13 -28.50 4.47 -12.59
N LEU A 14 -28.03 4.98 -13.74
CA LEU A 14 -26.89 4.43 -14.47
C LEU A 14 -25.52 4.78 -13.85
N ALA A 15 -25.46 5.76 -12.95
CA ALA A 15 -24.24 6.15 -12.24
C ALA A 15 -23.95 5.27 -11.00
N ALA A 16 -24.92 4.48 -10.54
CA ALA A 16 -24.78 3.64 -9.34
C ALA A 16 -24.11 2.28 -9.60
N CYS A 17 -23.87 1.90 -10.86
CA CYS A 17 -23.32 0.59 -11.22
C CYS A 17 -21.80 0.58 -11.51
N THR A 18 -21.10 1.72 -11.47
CA THR A 18 -19.66 1.76 -11.75
C THR A 18 -18.81 1.53 -10.49
N SER A 19 -19.30 1.97 -9.32
CA SER A 19 -18.57 1.91 -8.06
C SER A 19 -18.41 0.49 -7.50
N ASP A 20 -19.40 -0.38 -7.74
CA ASP A 20 -19.38 -1.79 -7.29
C ASP A 20 -18.30 -2.60 -8.00
N GLU A 21 -18.09 -2.35 -9.30
CA GLU A 21 -17.13 -3.11 -10.11
C GLU A 21 -15.67 -2.74 -9.80
N ALA A 22 -15.36 -1.46 -9.58
CA ALA A 22 -14.02 -1.01 -9.22
C ALA A 22 -13.55 -1.59 -7.87
N LEU A 23 -14.46 -1.66 -6.90
CA LEU A 23 -14.20 -2.27 -5.59
C LEU A 23 -14.06 -3.80 -5.70
N ARG A 24 -14.82 -4.46 -6.58
CA ARG A 24 -14.71 -5.90 -6.87
C ARG A 24 -13.36 -6.24 -7.49
N GLN A 25 -12.91 -5.51 -8.50
CA GLN A 25 -11.61 -5.74 -9.17
C GLN A 25 -10.43 -5.53 -8.23
N SER A 26 -10.47 -4.45 -7.44
CA SER A 26 -9.42 -4.16 -6.46
C SER A 26 -9.29 -5.26 -5.39
N ARG A 27 -10.41 -5.87 -5.00
CA ARG A 27 -10.43 -7.01 -4.07
C ARG A 27 -9.74 -8.24 -4.66
N ILE A 28 -9.99 -8.55 -5.93
CA ILE A 28 -9.38 -9.69 -6.63
C ILE A 28 -7.84 -9.54 -6.70
N ALA A 29 -7.34 -8.33 -7.01
CA ALA A 29 -5.90 -8.07 -7.11
C ALA A 29 -5.17 -8.24 -5.75
N ILE A 30 -5.80 -7.81 -4.65
CA ILE A 30 -5.27 -8.00 -3.31
C ILE A 30 -5.30 -9.48 -2.91
N GLU A 31 -6.39 -10.18 -3.20
CA GLU A 31 -6.54 -11.61 -2.90
C GLU A 31 -5.56 -12.48 -3.71
N ALA A 32 -5.14 -12.03 -4.89
CA ALA A 32 -4.16 -12.71 -5.73
C ALA A 32 -2.70 -12.60 -5.23
N GLY A 33 -2.45 -11.96 -4.08
CA GLY A 33 -1.11 -11.84 -3.49
C GLY A 33 -0.26 -10.72 -4.08
N ASN A 34 -0.82 -9.90 -4.96
CA ASN A 34 -0.17 -8.71 -5.51
C ASN A 34 -0.59 -7.46 -4.70
N GLU A 35 -0.33 -7.50 -3.39
CA GLU A 35 -0.81 -6.50 -2.42
C GLU A 35 -0.35 -5.07 -2.79
N GLU A 36 0.84 -4.90 -3.37
CA GLU A 36 1.35 -3.58 -3.77
C GLU A 36 0.57 -2.99 -4.95
N GLU A 37 0.34 -3.79 -6.00
CA GLU A 37 -0.43 -3.36 -7.17
C GLU A 37 -1.90 -3.11 -6.80
N GLY A 38 -2.49 -4.01 -6.00
CA GLY A 38 -3.86 -3.85 -5.52
C GLY A 38 -4.04 -2.60 -4.66
N LEU A 39 -3.08 -2.29 -3.78
CA LEU A 39 -3.11 -1.05 -2.99
C LEU A 39 -2.89 0.20 -3.83
N ALA A 40 -2.03 0.15 -4.84
CA ALA A 40 -1.83 1.27 -5.77
C ALA A 40 -3.11 1.58 -6.56
N HIS A 41 -3.81 0.54 -7.03
CA HIS A 41 -5.08 0.69 -7.72
C HIS A 41 -6.16 1.29 -6.79
N LEU A 42 -6.29 0.77 -5.57
CA LEU A 42 -7.21 1.33 -4.57
C LEU A 42 -6.92 2.80 -4.26
N GLU A 43 -5.65 3.19 -4.20
CA GLU A 43 -5.26 4.60 -3.97
C GLU A 43 -5.70 5.48 -5.15
N GLN A 44 -5.61 4.99 -6.39
CA GLN A 44 -6.08 5.69 -7.58
C GLN A 44 -7.61 5.85 -7.57
N GLU A 45 -8.34 4.79 -7.27
CA GLU A 45 -9.80 4.81 -7.14
C GLU A 45 -10.24 5.78 -6.03
N LEU A 46 -9.53 5.80 -4.89
CA LEU A 46 -9.83 6.72 -3.80
C LEU A 46 -9.54 8.18 -4.14
N LYS A 47 -8.59 8.45 -5.04
CA LYS A 47 -8.36 9.80 -5.59
C LYS A 47 -9.51 10.25 -6.50
N ALA A 48 -10.10 9.34 -7.26
CA ALA A 48 -11.27 9.62 -8.10
C ALA A 48 -12.57 9.75 -7.27
N HIS A 49 -12.67 9.00 -6.16
CA HIS A 49 -13.86 8.91 -5.31
C HIS A 49 -13.52 9.18 -3.83
N PRO A 50 -13.13 10.42 -3.47
CA PRO A 50 -12.65 10.74 -2.13
C PRO A 50 -13.73 10.65 -1.03
N ASP A 51 -15.00 10.71 -1.42
CA ASP A 51 -16.17 10.58 -0.54
C ASP A 51 -16.60 9.12 -0.29
N ASP A 52 -16.02 8.17 -1.02
CA ASP A 52 -16.27 6.74 -0.81
C ASP A 52 -15.61 6.25 0.48
N THR A 53 -16.43 6.17 1.53
CA THR A 53 -16.01 5.73 2.86
C THR A 53 -15.72 4.23 2.92
N GLU A 54 -16.40 3.42 2.10
CA GLU A 54 -16.16 1.98 2.06
C GLU A 54 -14.79 1.69 1.44
N LEU A 55 -14.52 2.30 0.29
CA LEU A 55 -13.23 2.22 -0.40
C LEU A 55 -12.09 2.71 0.49
N ARG A 56 -12.28 3.84 1.18
CA ARG A 56 -11.31 4.39 2.14
C ARG A 56 -11.01 3.40 3.26
N ASN A 57 -12.04 2.84 3.89
CA ASN A 57 -11.88 1.89 4.99
C ASN A 57 -11.19 0.60 4.54
N TYR A 58 -11.53 0.12 3.35
CA TYR A 58 -10.90 -1.04 2.74
C TYR A 58 -9.41 -0.78 2.48
N TYR A 59 -9.08 0.32 1.80
CA TYR A 59 -7.70 0.74 1.54
C TYR A 59 -6.87 0.85 2.82
N LEU A 60 -7.36 1.56 3.84
CA LEU A 60 -6.62 1.76 5.09
C LEU A 60 -6.34 0.44 5.82
N ARG A 61 -7.31 -0.49 5.85
CA ARG A 61 -7.12 -1.80 6.47
C ARG A 61 -6.04 -2.60 5.75
N HIS A 62 -6.13 -2.70 4.42
CA HIS A 62 -5.19 -3.49 3.65
C HIS A 62 -3.79 -2.87 3.62
N LYS A 63 -3.70 -1.54 3.54
CA LYS A 63 -2.43 -0.79 3.67
C LYS A 63 -1.73 -1.13 5.00
N ALA A 64 -2.47 -1.08 6.11
CA ALA A 64 -1.91 -1.37 7.42
C ALA A 64 -1.39 -2.82 7.53
N VAL A 65 -2.15 -3.80 7.02
CA VAL A 65 -1.76 -5.22 7.04
C VAL A 65 -0.50 -5.45 6.20
N ALA A 66 -0.46 -4.92 4.97
CA ALA A 66 0.68 -5.09 4.07
C ALA A 66 1.95 -4.43 4.62
N ALA A 67 1.84 -3.20 5.16
CA ALA A 67 2.96 -2.52 5.79
C ALA A 67 3.52 -3.29 7.00
N GLN A 68 2.65 -3.85 7.85
CA GLN A 68 3.08 -4.69 8.98
C GLN A 68 3.74 -6.00 8.52
N ARG A 69 3.25 -6.63 7.46
CA ARG A 69 3.87 -7.83 6.88
C ARG A 69 5.30 -7.56 6.44
N TYR A 70 5.53 -6.51 5.66
CA TYR A 70 6.87 -6.16 5.20
C TYR A 70 7.80 -5.69 6.32
N LEU A 71 7.25 -5.00 7.33
CA LEU A 71 8.00 -4.66 8.53
C LEU A 71 8.51 -5.92 9.25
N ALA A 72 7.64 -6.91 9.46
CA ALA A 72 8.02 -8.17 10.10
C ALA A 72 9.04 -8.97 9.26
N LEU A 73 8.90 -8.97 7.93
CA LEU A 73 9.89 -9.56 7.02
C LEU A 73 11.26 -8.89 7.17
N GLY A 74 11.29 -7.55 7.25
CA GLY A 74 12.52 -6.79 7.46
C GLY A 74 13.18 -7.09 8.80
N ASP A 75 12.40 -7.11 9.88
CA ASP A 75 12.88 -7.43 11.22
C ASP A 75 13.45 -8.86 11.30
N ASN A 76 12.76 -9.83 10.70
CA ASN A 76 13.22 -11.22 10.66
C ASN A 76 14.50 -11.39 9.81
N ALA A 77 14.56 -10.75 8.64
CA ALA A 77 15.75 -10.78 7.79
C ALA A 77 16.96 -10.13 8.47
N LYS A 78 16.75 -9.01 9.19
CA LYS A 78 17.78 -8.35 9.98
C LYS A 78 18.29 -9.25 11.10
N ALA A 79 17.39 -9.90 11.84
CA ALA A 79 17.76 -10.85 12.89
C ALA A 79 18.54 -12.06 12.36
N ALA A 80 18.30 -12.45 11.11
CA ALA A 80 19.03 -13.50 10.41
C ALA A 80 20.36 -13.02 9.77
N GLY A 81 20.75 -11.75 9.91
CA GLY A 81 21.92 -11.18 9.26
C GLY A 81 21.79 -10.97 7.74
N ALA A 82 20.61 -11.19 7.17
CA ALA A 82 20.34 -10.98 5.75
C ALA A 82 20.02 -9.50 5.48
N LEU A 83 21.03 -8.63 5.64
CA LEU A 83 20.86 -7.17 5.66
C LEU A 83 20.27 -6.62 4.36
N ASP A 84 20.62 -7.18 3.20
CA ASP A 84 20.05 -6.74 1.92
C ASP A 84 18.56 -7.06 1.80
N ARG A 85 18.14 -8.25 2.25
CA ARG A 85 16.72 -8.64 2.30
C ARG A 85 15.95 -7.79 3.31
N ALA A 86 16.58 -7.44 4.43
CA ALA A 86 16.00 -6.55 5.41
C ALA A 86 15.76 -5.15 4.85
N ALA A 87 16.76 -4.59 4.16
CA ALA A 87 16.66 -3.28 3.52
C ALA A 87 15.56 -3.26 2.46
N GLU A 88 15.48 -4.31 1.63
CA GLU A 88 14.42 -4.44 0.63
C GLU A 88 13.04 -4.44 1.31
N ALA A 89 12.82 -5.30 2.30
CA ALA A 89 11.54 -5.41 2.99
C ALA A 89 11.11 -4.10 3.67
N TYR A 90 12.02 -3.40 4.36
CA TYR A 90 11.73 -2.08 4.93
C TYR A 90 11.38 -1.05 3.84
N ALA A 91 12.08 -1.06 2.70
CA ALA A 91 11.76 -0.18 1.57
C ALA A 91 10.37 -0.48 0.99
N ARG A 92 9.97 -1.75 0.91
CA ARG A 92 8.60 -2.12 0.50
C ARG A 92 7.55 -1.63 1.50
N ALA A 93 7.80 -1.76 2.80
CA ALA A 93 6.93 -1.22 3.84
C ALA A 93 6.76 0.31 3.70
N LEU A 94 7.82 1.04 3.37
CA LEU A 94 7.79 2.50 3.17
C LEU A 94 7.11 2.92 1.85
N ARG A 95 7.14 2.09 0.80
CA ARG A 95 6.35 2.34 -0.42
C ARG A 95 4.84 2.26 -0.15
N ILE A 96 4.43 1.36 0.73
CA ILE A 96 3.02 1.21 1.15
C ILE A 96 2.63 2.26 2.19
N ASP A 97 3.48 2.48 3.19
CA ASP A 97 3.27 3.44 4.26
C ASP A 97 4.52 4.30 4.51
N PRO A 98 4.63 5.44 3.80
CA PRO A 98 5.78 6.34 3.91
C PRO A 98 6.03 6.88 5.32
N GLU A 99 4.97 6.96 6.13
CA GLU A 99 5.02 7.48 7.50
C GLU A 99 5.37 6.39 8.54
N ASN A 100 5.67 5.17 8.11
CA ASN A 100 5.98 4.07 9.01
C ASN A 100 7.35 4.27 9.70
N LYS A 101 7.31 4.86 10.90
CA LYS A 101 8.48 5.17 11.72
C LYS A 101 9.38 3.96 12.00
N ARG A 102 8.79 2.76 12.15
CA ARG A 102 9.54 1.53 12.44
C ARG A 102 10.33 1.06 11.22
N ALA A 103 9.72 1.08 10.03
CA ALA A 103 10.40 0.73 8.80
C ALA A 103 11.53 1.73 8.50
N LYS A 104 11.29 3.03 8.70
CA LYS A 104 12.33 4.07 8.57
C LYS A 104 13.52 3.83 9.51
N ALA A 105 13.25 3.63 10.80
CA ALA A 105 14.30 3.34 11.77
C ALA A 105 15.08 2.05 11.45
N GLY A 106 14.39 1.03 10.95
CA GLY A 106 15.01 -0.20 10.46
C GLY A 106 16.01 0.06 9.34
N LEU A 107 15.62 0.82 8.32
CA LEU A 107 16.48 1.16 7.18
C LEU A 107 17.66 2.06 7.59
N ASP A 108 17.42 3.05 8.45
CA ASP A 108 18.46 3.94 8.97
C ASP A 108 19.55 3.15 9.71
N THR A 109 19.14 2.16 10.51
CA THR A 109 20.08 1.26 11.22
C THR A 109 20.96 0.48 10.26
N LEU A 110 20.39 -0.07 9.17
CA LEU A 110 21.15 -0.82 8.17
C LEU A 110 22.13 0.06 7.39
N ASN A 111 21.75 1.31 7.10
CA ASN A 111 22.61 2.24 6.40
C ASN A 111 23.81 2.68 7.26
N ALA A 112 23.60 2.89 8.57
CA ALA A 112 24.67 3.20 9.49
C ALA A 112 25.70 2.06 9.60
N ASP A 113 25.22 0.82 9.67
CA ASP A 113 26.07 -0.38 9.73
C ASP A 113 26.94 -0.54 8.46
N ARG A 114 26.34 -0.36 7.28
CA ARG A 114 27.06 -0.39 6.00
C ARG A 114 28.16 0.67 5.91
N GLU A 115 27.89 1.88 6.37
CA GLU A 115 28.86 2.97 6.34
C GLU A 115 30.04 2.70 7.30
N GLN A 116 29.77 2.14 8.47
CA GLN A 116 30.82 1.71 9.40
C GLN A 116 31.71 0.61 8.80
N HIS A 117 31.14 -0.36 8.11
CA HIS A 117 31.91 -1.40 7.43
C HIS A 117 32.75 -0.87 6.27
N ARG A 118 32.22 0.08 5.49
CA ARG A 118 32.95 0.73 4.39
C ARG A 118 34.19 1.47 4.88
N THR A 119 34.02 2.32 5.89
CA THR A 119 35.11 3.12 6.48
C THR A 119 36.16 2.25 7.17
N SER A 120 35.76 1.14 7.79
CA SER A 120 36.70 0.20 8.42
C SER A 120 37.54 -0.57 7.38
N GLY A 121 37.02 -0.79 6.17
CA GLY A 121 37.74 -1.46 5.09
C GLY A 121 38.74 -0.58 4.33
N GLU A 122 38.55 0.74 4.35
CA GLU A 122 39.46 1.73 3.74
C GLU A 122 40.71 2.02 4.59
N ALA A 123 40.71 1.58 5.86
CA ALA A 123 41.80 1.82 6.82
C ALA A 123 42.80 0.64 6.96
N ALA A 124 42.69 -0.39 6.12
CA ALA A 124 43.56 -1.58 6.09
C ALA A 124 44.42 -1.62 4.81
#